data_AF-A0A951I433-F1
#
_entry.id   AF-A0A951I433-F1
#
_cell.length_a   1.000
_cell.length_b   1.000
_cell.length_c   1.000
_cell.angle_alpha   90.00
_cell.angle_beta   90.00
_cell.angle_gamma   90.00
#
_symmetry.space_group_name_H-M   'P 1'
#
loop_
_entity.id
_entity.type
_entity.pdbx_description
1 polymer ?
#
loop_
_entity_poly.entity_id
_entity_poly.type
_entity_poly.pdbx_seq_one_letter_code
_entity_poly.pdbx_strand_id
1 'polypeptide(L)'
;MKLKLFSSLLVLLLGLSLYGFSEAQTRRTRRPQPGKICGDPTLKCPGGESFEPHDLPLRFPQNAVIYESEPFYAVILKSAKLGPSDCEKIIPEDERREAQSAFPKNKVFTSRCSEAGQLYYEALNDRGNATSMLSDNFHFMAVYAGTSKAQAEQMLKTVQATNKFPGANIRRMRIGFNGT
;
A
#
# COMPACT_ATOMS: atom_id res chain seq x y z
N MET A 1 8.28 -69.37 57.31
CA MET A 1 7.67 -69.57 55.98
C MET A 1 6.65 -68.46 55.74
N LYS A 2 6.81 -67.69 54.66
CA LYS A 2 5.81 -66.82 53.98
C LYS A 2 5.30 -65.61 54.82
N LEU A 3 5.13 -64.39 54.31
CA LEU A 3 5.34 -63.77 53.01
C LEU A 3 5.33 -62.25 53.26
N LYS A 4 6.36 -61.53 52.79
CA LYS A 4 6.36 -60.06 52.70
C LYS A 4 5.46 -59.67 51.53
N LEU A 5 4.31 -59.06 51.79
CA LEU A 5 3.53 -58.32 50.79
C LEU A 5 2.82 -57.18 51.52
N PHE A 6 2.54 -56.09 50.80
CA PHE A 6 1.96 -54.81 51.27
C PHE A 6 2.96 -53.74 51.74
N SER A 7 3.88 -53.32 50.87
CA SER A 7 4.44 -51.96 50.98
C SER A 7 5.06 -51.44 49.68
N SER A 8 4.40 -51.64 48.52
CA SER A 8 4.93 -51.10 47.26
C SER A 8 3.86 -50.76 46.21
N LEU A 9 2.63 -50.45 46.62
CA LEU A 9 1.54 -50.15 45.66
C LEU A 9 0.83 -48.81 45.93
N LEU A 10 1.54 -47.81 46.46
CA LEU A 10 0.95 -46.47 46.69
C LEU A 10 1.82 -45.29 46.21
N VAL A 11 2.94 -45.54 45.52
CA VAL A 11 3.82 -44.46 45.02
C VAL A 11 3.84 -44.38 43.49
N LEU A 12 3.16 -45.30 42.79
CA LEU A 12 3.17 -45.38 41.32
C LEU A 12 1.96 -44.72 40.62
N LEU A 13 1.11 -43.98 41.33
CA LEU A 13 -0.09 -43.34 40.76
C LEU A 13 -0.12 -41.80 40.87
N LEU A 14 0.99 -41.15 41.23
CA LEU A 14 1.08 -39.68 41.31
C LEU A 14 2.07 -39.06 40.32
N GLY A 15 2.72 -39.86 39.46
CA GLY A 15 3.81 -39.42 38.58
C GLY A 15 3.49 -39.27 37.09
N LEU A 16 2.21 -39.17 36.69
CA LEU A 16 1.81 -39.23 35.27
C LEU A 16 0.90 -38.09 34.80
N SER A 17 0.88 -36.93 35.49
CA SER A 17 -0.06 -35.84 35.17
C SER A 17 0.58 -34.52 34.71
N LEU A 18 1.84 -34.49 34.26
CA LEU A 18 2.50 -33.24 33.83
C LEU A 18 3.31 -33.35 32.53
N TYR A 19 2.80 -34.05 31.51
CA TYR A 19 3.32 -33.95 30.14
C TYR A 19 2.19 -33.70 29.15
N GLY A 20 1.49 -32.60 29.35
CA GLY A 20 0.57 -32.01 28.37
C GLY A 20 1.03 -30.59 28.04
N PHE A 21 2.29 -30.42 27.65
CA PHE A 21 2.75 -29.12 27.15
C PHE A 21 1.98 -28.81 25.87
N SER A 22 1.20 -27.73 25.94
CA SER A 22 0.31 -27.24 24.91
C SER A 22 1.06 -26.95 23.61
N GLU A 23 1.03 -27.87 22.66
CA GLU A 23 1.23 -27.55 21.24
C GLU A 23 -0.05 -26.94 20.65
N ALA A 24 -0.65 -25.96 21.34
CA ALA A 24 -1.49 -24.98 20.68
C ALA A 24 -0.55 -23.98 19.99
N GLN A 25 0.20 -24.48 19.00
CA GLN A 25 0.94 -23.65 18.06
C GLN A 25 -0.06 -22.69 17.44
N THR A 26 0.04 -21.46 17.89
CA THR A 26 -0.69 -20.31 17.42
C THR A 26 -0.40 -20.24 15.92
N ARG A 27 -1.33 -20.75 15.09
CA ARG A 27 -1.45 -20.32 13.69
C ARG A 27 -1.80 -18.83 13.76
N ARG A 28 -0.79 -17.99 14.01
CA ARG A 28 -0.83 -16.58 13.68
C ARG A 28 -1.11 -16.57 12.20
N THR A 29 -2.36 -16.35 11.84
CA THR A 29 -2.78 -15.99 10.49
C THR A 29 -1.87 -14.85 10.08
N ARG A 30 -0.87 -15.16 9.24
CA ARG A 30 0.13 -14.19 8.81
C ARG A 30 -0.64 -13.18 7.99
N ARG A 31 -0.91 -12.01 8.56
CA ARG A 31 -1.58 -10.92 7.83
C ARG A 31 -0.85 -10.75 6.49
N PRO A 32 -1.57 -10.64 5.36
CA PRO A 32 -0.96 -10.35 4.08
C PRO A 32 -0.02 -9.15 4.26
N GLN A 33 1.22 -9.28 3.79
CA GLN A 33 2.13 -8.15 3.78
C GLN A 33 1.54 -7.08 2.85
N PRO A 34 1.62 -5.79 3.18
CA PRO A 34 1.14 -4.75 2.28
C PRO A 34 1.98 -4.70 1.00
N GLY A 35 1.37 -4.23 -0.09
CA GLY A 35 2.03 -4.04 -1.38
C GLY A 35 3.14 -3.00 -1.30
N LYS A 36 4.31 -3.33 -1.84
CA LYS A 36 5.43 -2.38 -1.93
C LYS A 36 5.31 -1.56 -3.20
N ILE A 37 5.43 -0.23 -3.09
CA ILE A 37 5.34 0.67 -4.24
C ILE A 37 6.59 0.54 -5.13
N CYS A 38 6.38 0.54 -6.44
CA CYS A 38 7.42 0.65 -7.45
C CYS A 38 7.49 2.08 -7.98
N GLY A 39 8.20 2.94 -7.24
CA GLY A 39 8.23 4.38 -7.49
C GLY A 39 9.17 4.85 -8.61
N ASP A 40 10.10 4.01 -9.07
CA ASP A 40 11.05 4.35 -10.13
C ASP A 40 10.61 3.66 -11.44
N PRO A 41 10.16 4.41 -12.47
CA PRO A 41 9.68 3.82 -13.72
C PRO A 41 10.81 3.24 -14.58
N THR A 42 12.08 3.49 -14.25
CA THR A 42 13.23 2.91 -14.96
C THR A 42 13.57 1.49 -14.50
N LEU A 43 12.95 1.04 -13.40
CA LEU A 43 13.13 -0.29 -12.83
C LEU A 43 11.92 -1.17 -13.11
N LYS A 44 12.15 -2.45 -13.42
CA LYS A 44 11.06 -3.43 -13.56
C LYS A 44 10.32 -3.58 -12.23
N CYS A 45 9.00 -3.45 -12.25
CA CYS A 45 8.14 -3.77 -11.10
C CYS A 45 7.60 -5.21 -11.22
N PRO A 46 8.00 -6.15 -10.34
CA PRO A 46 7.48 -7.52 -10.39
C PRO A 46 5.96 -7.56 -10.19
N GLY A 47 5.23 -8.16 -11.14
CA GLY A 47 3.77 -8.23 -11.10
C GLY A 47 3.09 -6.90 -11.43
N GLY A 48 3.84 -5.93 -11.95
CA GLY A 48 3.32 -4.63 -12.36
C GLY A 48 2.91 -4.55 -13.83
N GLU A 49 3.03 -5.64 -14.58
CA GLU A 49 2.74 -5.67 -16.03
C GLU A 49 1.27 -5.42 -16.37
N SER A 50 0.35 -5.57 -15.41
CA SER A 50 -1.08 -5.35 -15.58
C SER A 50 -1.56 -3.93 -15.26
N PHE A 51 -0.66 -3.03 -14.83
CA PHE A 51 -1.03 -1.66 -14.48
C PHE A 51 -1.00 -0.74 -15.71
N GLU A 52 -1.91 0.22 -15.73
CA GLU A 52 -1.98 1.20 -16.80
C GLU A 52 -0.77 2.15 -16.77
N PRO A 53 -0.41 2.81 -17.89
CA PRO A 53 0.72 3.73 -17.93
C PRO A 53 0.64 4.88 -16.91
N HIS A 54 -0.57 5.24 -16.48
CA HIS A 54 -0.82 6.33 -15.53
C HIS A 54 -0.97 5.86 -14.07
N ASP A 55 -0.92 4.55 -13.82
CA ASP A 55 -0.97 3.97 -12.49
C ASP A 55 0.39 4.06 -11.78
N LEU A 56 0.36 4.11 -10.46
CA LEU A 56 1.54 3.89 -9.63
C LEU A 56 1.66 2.38 -9.34
N PRO A 57 2.58 1.67 -10.01
CA PRO A 57 2.66 0.22 -9.87
C PRO A 57 3.11 -0.17 -8.48
N LEU A 58 2.64 -1.33 -8.01
CA LEU A 58 3.06 -1.94 -6.77
C LEU A 58 3.34 -3.43 -6.96
N ARG A 59 4.17 -4.01 -6.09
CA ARG A 59 4.40 -5.46 -6.09
C ARG A 59 3.14 -6.16 -5.60
N PHE A 60 2.53 -6.90 -6.51
CA PHE A 60 1.27 -7.57 -6.30
C PHE A 60 1.48 -9.08 -6.11
N PRO A 61 0.91 -9.72 -5.07
CA PRO A 61 0.90 -11.18 -4.98
C PRO A 61 -0.04 -11.76 -6.03
N GLN A 62 0.38 -12.84 -6.70
CA GLN A 62 -0.50 -13.59 -7.58
C GLN A 62 -1.74 -14.03 -6.78
N ASN A 63 -2.95 -13.72 -7.29
CA ASN A 63 -4.27 -14.06 -6.73
C ASN A 63 -4.80 -13.19 -5.57
N ALA A 64 -4.31 -11.97 -5.35
CA ALA A 64 -4.97 -11.08 -4.39
C ALA A 64 -6.25 -10.48 -4.99
N VAL A 65 -7.37 -10.66 -4.28
CA VAL A 65 -8.70 -10.11 -4.65
C VAL A 65 -8.82 -8.68 -4.13
N ILE A 66 -8.53 -8.47 -2.84
CA ILE A 66 -8.46 -7.14 -2.23
C ILE A 66 -7.06 -6.96 -1.67
N TYR A 67 -6.41 -5.86 -2.03
CA TYR A 67 -5.05 -5.61 -1.61
C TYR A 67 -4.76 -4.13 -1.46
N GLU A 68 -3.92 -3.79 -0.51
CA GLU A 68 -3.52 -2.43 -0.22
C GLU A 68 -2.00 -2.30 -0.18
N SER A 69 -1.49 -1.15 -0.61
CA SER A 69 -0.09 -0.83 -0.49
C SER A 69 0.30 -0.44 0.95
N GLU A 70 1.60 -0.42 1.21
CA GLU A 70 2.13 0.34 2.34
C GLU A 70 1.85 1.84 2.15
N PRO A 71 1.71 2.62 3.24
CA PRO A 71 1.63 4.07 3.15
C PRO A 71 2.88 4.65 2.48
N PHE A 72 2.68 5.61 1.60
CA PHE A 72 3.75 6.33 0.94
C PHE A 72 3.45 7.84 0.92
N TYR A 73 4.41 8.63 0.47
CA TYR A 73 4.21 10.04 0.21
C TYR A 73 4.25 10.32 -1.28
N ALA A 74 3.39 11.24 -1.70
CA ALA A 74 3.39 11.81 -3.03
C ALA A 74 3.43 13.33 -2.94
N VAL A 75 3.95 13.98 -3.97
CA VAL A 75 3.73 15.41 -4.19
C VAL A 75 2.65 15.54 -5.24
N ILE A 76 1.51 16.09 -4.83
CA ILE A 76 0.41 16.44 -5.74
C ILE A 76 0.88 17.60 -6.59
N LEU A 77 0.93 17.38 -7.91
CA LEU A 77 1.36 18.36 -8.91
C LEU A 77 0.19 19.21 -9.38
N LYS A 78 -0.98 18.60 -9.51
CA LYS A 78 -2.21 19.23 -9.97
C LYS A 78 -3.41 18.54 -9.34
N SER A 79 -4.42 19.31 -9.01
CA SER A 79 -5.73 18.81 -8.58
C SER A 79 -6.81 19.49 -9.41
N ALA A 80 -7.84 18.73 -9.76
CA ALA A 80 -8.95 19.20 -10.54
C ALA A 80 -10.24 18.60 -10.01
N LYS A 81 -11.26 19.45 -9.87
CA LYS A 81 -12.60 19.05 -9.44
C LYS A 81 -13.40 18.63 -10.66
N LEU A 82 -14.06 17.47 -10.61
CA LEU A 82 -14.97 17.04 -11.66
C LEU A 82 -16.33 17.74 -11.57
N GLY A 83 -16.89 17.99 -12.76
CA GLY A 83 -18.33 17.85 -13.02
C GLY A 83 -18.63 16.43 -13.56
N PRO A 84 -19.89 15.99 -13.62
CA PRO A 84 -20.29 14.58 -13.53
C PRO A 84 -19.92 13.59 -14.66
N SER A 85 -19.12 13.90 -15.68
CA SER A 85 -19.15 13.03 -16.89
C SER A 85 -17.88 12.70 -17.67
N ASP A 86 -16.65 13.09 -17.28
CA ASP A 86 -15.46 12.73 -18.09
C ASP A 86 -14.18 12.53 -17.27
N CYS A 87 -14.05 11.36 -16.63
CA CYS A 87 -12.91 10.96 -15.81
C CYS A 87 -11.55 10.96 -16.54
N GLU A 88 -11.56 10.66 -17.84
CA GLU A 88 -10.33 10.57 -18.64
C GLU A 88 -9.81 11.95 -19.06
N LYS A 89 -10.68 12.95 -19.16
CA LYS A 89 -10.34 14.26 -19.74
C LYS A 89 -9.75 15.25 -18.74
N ILE A 90 -9.80 14.95 -17.45
CA ILE A 90 -9.41 15.91 -16.40
C ILE A 90 -7.91 16.16 -16.42
N ILE A 91 -7.14 15.08 -16.58
CA ILE A 91 -5.68 15.11 -16.68
C ILE A 91 -5.32 14.27 -17.91
N PRO A 92 -5.12 14.92 -19.05
CA PRO A 92 -4.66 14.27 -20.27
C PRO A 92 -3.35 13.50 -20.08
N GLU A 93 -3.19 12.39 -20.80
CA GLU A 93 -2.00 11.52 -20.68
C GLU A 93 -0.72 12.18 -21.23
N ASP A 94 -0.83 13.07 -22.21
CA ASP A 94 0.26 13.91 -22.70
C ASP A 94 0.77 14.88 -21.62
N GLU A 95 -0.13 15.51 -20.85
CA GLU A 95 0.25 16.34 -19.69
C GLU A 95 1.01 15.52 -18.65
N ARG A 96 0.54 14.29 -18.35
CA ARG A 96 1.24 13.39 -17.44
C ARG A 96 2.62 12.99 -17.97
N ARG A 97 2.77 12.76 -19.28
CA ARG A 97 4.07 12.42 -19.91
C ARG A 97 5.04 13.60 -19.88
N GLU A 98 4.56 14.82 -20.06
CA GLU A 98 5.39 16.01 -19.89
C GLU A 98 5.91 16.10 -18.45
N ALA A 99 5.02 15.93 -17.46
CA ALA A 99 5.42 15.90 -16.05
C ALA A 99 6.40 14.75 -15.76
N GLN A 100 6.17 13.55 -16.32
CA GLN A 100 7.07 12.40 -16.17
C GLN A 100 8.48 12.69 -16.68
N SER A 101 8.60 13.48 -17.74
CA SER A 101 9.89 13.88 -18.32
C SER A 101 10.69 14.79 -17.38
N ALA A 102 10.01 15.58 -16.53
CA ALA A 102 10.67 16.37 -15.49
C ALA A 102 11.13 15.53 -14.29
N PHE A 103 10.55 14.34 -14.09
CA PHE A 103 10.83 13.47 -12.94
C PHE A 103 11.18 12.04 -13.38
N PRO A 104 12.27 11.82 -14.15
CA PRO A 104 12.52 10.55 -14.83
C PRO A 104 12.71 9.33 -13.90
N LYS A 105 13.10 9.55 -12.63
CA LYS A 105 13.30 8.49 -11.62
C LYS A 105 12.16 8.37 -10.62
N ASN A 106 11.10 9.15 -10.79
CA ASN A 106 9.95 9.15 -9.90
C ASN A 106 8.69 9.08 -10.73
N LYS A 107 7.92 8.01 -10.53
CA LYS A 107 6.72 7.74 -11.30
C LYS A 107 5.73 8.89 -11.10
N VAL A 108 5.31 9.49 -12.20
CA VAL A 108 4.17 10.40 -12.26
C VAL A 108 2.95 9.58 -12.61
N PHE A 109 1.94 9.68 -11.74
CA PHE A 109 0.70 8.92 -11.80
C PHE A 109 -0.50 9.86 -11.66
N THR A 110 -1.68 9.38 -12.05
CA THR A 110 -2.93 10.15 -11.98
C THR A 110 -4.03 9.31 -11.34
N SER A 111 -4.90 9.92 -10.55
CA SER A 111 -6.15 9.24 -10.19
C SER A 111 -7.14 9.27 -11.36
N ARG A 112 -7.73 8.12 -11.66
CA ARG A 112 -8.86 7.97 -12.57
C ARG A 112 -10.12 7.65 -11.78
N CYS A 113 -11.25 7.51 -12.48
CA CYS A 113 -12.47 7.04 -11.82
C CYS A 113 -12.27 5.61 -11.36
N SER A 114 -12.71 5.34 -10.13
CA SER A 114 -12.55 4.02 -9.55
C SER A 114 -13.55 3.07 -10.19
N GLU A 115 -13.06 2.18 -11.05
CA GLU A 115 -13.82 1.03 -11.54
C GLU A 115 -13.34 -0.26 -10.87
N ALA A 116 -14.17 -1.29 -10.91
CA ALA A 116 -13.80 -2.59 -10.37
C ALA A 116 -12.60 -3.16 -11.14
N GLY A 117 -11.60 -3.69 -10.43
CA GLY A 117 -10.35 -4.15 -11.03
C GLY A 117 -9.34 -3.04 -11.37
N GLN A 118 -9.60 -1.78 -11.00
CA GLN A 118 -8.61 -0.69 -11.12
C GLN A 118 -8.03 -0.29 -9.76
N LEU A 119 -6.89 0.42 -9.81
CA LEU A 119 -6.30 1.03 -8.61
C LEU A 119 -7.12 2.25 -8.17
N TYR A 120 -7.32 2.38 -6.86
CA TYR A 120 -7.81 3.60 -6.24
C TYR A 120 -6.79 4.14 -5.24
N TYR A 121 -6.88 5.44 -4.96
CA TYR A 121 -5.93 6.15 -4.11
C TYR A 121 -6.64 6.78 -2.94
N GLU A 122 -6.08 6.59 -1.74
CA GLU A 122 -6.60 7.18 -0.52
C GLU A 122 -5.58 8.12 0.10
N ALA A 123 -6.05 9.28 0.56
CA ALA A 123 -5.24 10.18 1.39
C ALA A 123 -5.35 9.73 2.84
N LEU A 124 -4.22 9.64 3.53
CA LEU A 124 -4.15 9.21 4.92
C LEU A 124 -3.89 10.40 5.85
N ASN A 125 -4.48 10.37 7.05
CA ASN A 125 -4.09 11.27 8.14
C ASN A 125 -2.82 10.78 8.86
N ASP A 126 -2.38 11.53 9.87
CA ASP A 126 -1.17 11.20 10.64
C ASP A 126 -1.28 9.84 11.36
N ARG A 127 -2.51 9.42 11.69
CA ARG A 127 -2.80 8.12 12.31
C ARG A 127 -2.86 6.97 11.30
N GLY A 128 -2.75 7.26 10.00
CA GLY A 128 -2.81 6.26 8.93
C GLY A 128 -4.22 5.87 8.52
N ASN A 129 -5.26 6.60 8.94
CA ASN A 129 -6.63 6.34 8.52
C ASN A 129 -6.94 7.09 7.22
N ALA A 130 -7.70 6.46 6.33
CA ALA A 130 -8.22 7.10 5.12
C ALA A 130 -9.04 8.35 5.46
N THR A 131 -8.92 9.36 4.60
CA THR A 131 -9.61 10.64 4.72
C THR A 131 -10.42 10.91 3.46
N SER A 132 -11.54 11.62 3.61
CA SER A 132 -12.43 12.01 2.51
C SER A 132 -11.84 13.08 1.57
N MET A 133 -10.54 13.41 1.71
CA MET A 133 -9.88 14.45 0.90
C MET A 133 -9.74 14.06 -0.57
N LEU A 134 -9.72 12.77 -0.87
CA LEU A 134 -9.88 12.24 -2.22
C LEU A 134 -11.33 11.75 -2.34
N SER A 135 -12.29 12.67 -2.26
CA SER A 135 -13.67 12.33 -2.59
C SER A 135 -13.78 12.10 -4.10
N ASP A 136 -14.81 11.36 -4.53
CA ASP A 136 -15.11 11.00 -5.93
C ASP A 136 -15.16 12.20 -6.91
N ASN A 137 -15.07 13.43 -6.40
CA ASN A 137 -15.10 14.66 -7.16
C ASN A 137 -13.71 15.29 -7.39
N PHE A 138 -12.61 14.72 -6.87
CA PHE A 138 -11.27 15.28 -7.04
C PHE A 138 -10.32 14.29 -7.69
N HIS A 139 -9.79 14.70 -8.84
CA HIS A 139 -8.72 13.99 -9.52
C HIS A 139 -7.41 14.74 -9.41
N PHE A 140 -6.32 14.01 -9.45
CA PHE A 140 -5.00 14.59 -9.27
C PHE A 140 -3.95 13.93 -10.17
N MET A 141 -2.91 14.70 -10.45
CA MET A 141 -1.64 14.22 -10.95
C MET A 141 -0.62 14.36 -9.83
N ALA A 142 0.16 13.33 -9.59
CA ALA A 142 1.14 13.32 -8.51
C ALA A 142 2.43 12.62 -8.93
N VAL A 143 3.52 12.96 -8.24
CA VAL A 143 4.80 12.26 -8.36
C VAL A 143 5.09 11.48 -7.07
N TYR A 144 5.54 10.24 -7.21
CA TYR A 144 5.95 9.43 -6.08
C TYR A 144 7.15 10.06 -5.35
N ALA A 145 7.01 10.23 -4.03
CA ALA A 145 7.92 11.03 -3.22
C ALA A 145 8.58 10.24 -2.07
N GLY A 146 8.51 8.90 -2.11
CA GLY A 146 9.17 8.01 -1.15
C GLY A 146 8.25 7.52 -0.02
N THR A 147 8.85 6.86 0.97
CA THR A 147 8.15 6.27 2.12
C THR A 147 8.25 7.13 3.37
N SER A 148 9.00 8.23 3.32
CA SER A 148 9.22 9.13 4.45
C SER A 148 8.88 10.58 4.12
N LYS A 149 8.48 11.34 5.15
CA LYS A 149 8.20 12.77 5.02
C LYS A 149 9.41 13.56 4.53
N ALA A 150 10.62 13.21 4.98
CA ALA A 150 11.85 13.88 4.56
C ALA A 150 12.14 13.70 3.05
N GLN A 151 11.93 12.49 2.51
CA GLN A 151 12.03 12.27 1.06
C GLN A 151 10.97 13.10 0.30
N ALA A 152 9.77 13.20 0.86
CA ALA A 152 8.69 13.97 0.27
C ALA A 152 8.97 15.48 0.25
N GLU A 153 9.55 16.01 1.34
CA GLU A 153 10.00 17.40 1.42
C GLU A 153 11.12 17.69 0.41
N GLN A 154 12.04 16.76 0.21
CA GLN A 154 13.07 16.89 -0.81
C GLN A 154 12.47 16.89 -2.22
N MET A 155 11.54 15.98 -2.50
CA MET A 155 10.82 15.95 -3.78
C MET A 155 10.02 17.23 -4.01
N LEU A 156 9.34 17.76 -2.98
CA LEU A 156 8.58 19.00 -3.10
C LEU A 156 9.49 20.17 -3.49
N LYS A 157 10.69 20.27 -2.92
CA LYS A 157 11.68 21.27 -3.33
C LYS A 157 12.09 21.11 -4.79
N THR A 158 12.32 19.87 -5.25
CA THR A 158 12.60 19.58 -6.67
C THR A 158 11.45 20.00 -7.57
N VAL A 159 10.21 19.69 -7.20
CA VAL A 159 9.00 20.10 -7.93
C VAL A 159 8.88 21.62 -7.98
N GLN A 160 9.06 22.32 -6.86
CA GLN A 160 8.99 23.78 -6.78
C GLN A 160 10.07 24.46 -7.65
N ALA A 161 11.28 23.90 -7.69
CA ALA A 161 12.38 24.41 -8.51
C ALA A 161 12.06 24.38 -10.03
N THR A 162 11.09 23.56 -10.48
CA THR A 162 10.65 23.57 -11.88
C THR A 162 9.83 24.82 -12.24
N ASN A 163 9.24 25.49 -11.25
CA ASN A 163 8.24 26.56 -11.42
C ASN A 163 7.01 26.18 -12.28
N LYS A 164 6.81 24.89 -12.61
CA LYS A 164 5.71 24.42 -13.47
C LYS A 164 4.44 24.05 -12.71
N PHE A 165 4.55 23.75 -11.42
CA PHE A 165 3.45 23.17 -10.62
C PHE A 165 3.07 24.08 -9.44
N PRO A 166 2.38 25.21 -9.70
CA PRO A 166 1.92 26.08 -8.62
C PRO A 166 0.94 25.35 -7.71
N GLY A 167 1.08 25.50 -6.40
CA GLY A 167 0.23 24.83 -5.41
C GLY A 167 0.58 23.36 -5.13
N ALA A 168 1.73 22.89 -5.62
CA ALA A 168 2.21 21.55 -5.31
C ALA A 168 2.32 21.32 -3.79
N ASN A 169 1.83 20.17 -3.32
CA ASN A 169 1.76 19.87 -1.89
C ASN A 169 2.00 18.38 -1.60
N ILE A 170 2.51 18.08 -0.41
CA ILE A 170 2.77 16.70 0.03
C ILE A 170 1.49 16.06 0.55
N ARG A 171 1.26 14.80 0.16
CA ARG A 171 0.21 13.94 0.72
C ARG A 171 0.77 12.60 1.11
N ARG A 172 0.32 12.11 2.27
CA ARG A 172 0.50 10.71 2.66
C ARG A 172 -0.65 9.91 2.05
N MET A 173 -0.34 8.82 1.37
CA MET A 173 -1.28 8.10 0.54
C MET A 173 -1.13 6.59 0.68
N ARG A 174 -2.15 5.87 0.21
CA ARG A 174 -2.16 4.42 0.02
C ARG A 174 -2.87 4.10 -1.28
N ILE A 175 -2.43 3.03 -1.94
CA ILE A 175 -3.13 2.44 -3.09
C ILE A 175 -3.98 1.30 -2.58
N GLY A 176 -5.22 1.22 -3.03
CA GLY A 176 -6.04 0.03 -2.91
C GLY A 176 -6.36 -0.56 -4.27
N PHE A 177 -6.59 -1.87 -4.28
CA PHE A 177 -7.08 -2.63 -5.42
C PHE A 177 -8.23 -3.51 -4.94
N ASN A 178 -9.32 -3.50 -5.70
CA ASN A 178 -10.48 -4.36 -5.47
C ASN A 178 -10.81 -5.10 -6.77
N GLY A 179 -10.25 -6.28 -6.92
CA GLY A 179 -10.58 -7.24 -7.97
C GLY A 179 -11.91 -7.90 -7.65
N THR A 180 -12.80 -7.98 -8.65
CA THR A 180 -14.06 -8.73 -8.58
C THR A 180 -13.87 -10.22 -8.75
#